data_AF-A0A7X6SMQ6-F1
#
_entry.id   AF-A0A7X6SMQ6-F1
#
_cell.length_a   1.000
_cell.length_b   1.000
_cell.length_c   1.000
_cell.angle_alpha   90.00
_cell.angle_beta   90.00
_cell.angle_gamma   90.00
#
_symmetry.space_group_name_H-M   'P 1'
#
loop_
_entity.id
_entity.type
_entity.pdbx_description
1 polymer ?
#
loop_
_entity_poly.entity_id
_entity_poly.type
_entity_poly.pdbx_seq_one_letter_code
_entity_poly.pdbx_strand_id
1 'polypeptide(L)'
;MEEQWSIETIEELLEAINLSKKAAKNHNDQAALLELELKKLIQPGTQAKFGQYKVSYSTTTTKRLDQKWLKQEKPEVFEEYSVETESTRLLITDTEDRKKPKLDFDVKLRRPEEW
;
A
#
# COMPACT_ATOMS: atom_id res chain seq x y z
N MET A 1 -11.38 24.13 -35.27
CA MET A 1 -9.92 24.36 -35.29
C MET A 1 -9.31 23.07 -34.83
N GLU A 2 -8.70 22.31 -35.74
CA GLU A 2 -8.04 21.06 -35.39
C GLU A 2 -6.66 21.42 -34.83
N GLU A 3 -6.46 21.19 -33.53
CA GLU A 3 -5.15 21.32 -32.89
C GLU A 3 -4.20 20.31 -33.52
N GLN A 4 -3.40 20.78 -34.46
CA GLN A 4 -2.36 19.99 -35.12
C GLN A 4 -1.19 19.89 -34.14
N TRP A 5 -1.28 18.93 -33.22
CA TRP A 5 -0.19 18.61 -32.32
C TRP A 5 0.95 18.00 -33.15
N SER A 6 2.10 18.68 -33.19
CA SER A 6 3.31 18.14 -33.82
C SER A 6 3.68 16.81 -33.16
N ILE A 7 3.91 15.77 -33.97
CA ILE A 7 4.23 14.41 -33.53
C ILE A 7 5.43 14.44 -32.55
N GLU A 8 6.42 15.28 -32.83
CA GLU A 8 7.60 15.51 -31.99
C GLU A 8 7.25 15.95 -30.56
N THR A 9 6.28 16.86 -30.40
CA THR A 9 5.83 17.33 -29.07
C THR A 9 5.09 16.24 -28.31
N ILE A 10 4.37 15.35 -29.00
CA ILE A 10 3.70 14.21 -28.37
C ILE A 10 4.74 13.17 -27.93
N GLU A 11 5.74 12.88 -28.76
CA GLU A 11 6.82 11.95 -28.42
C GLU A 11 7.64 12.42 -27.21
N GLU A 12 8.00 13.70 -27.15
CA GLU A 12 8.68 14.29 -26.00
C GLU A 12 7.84 14.18 -24.71
N LEU A 13 6.53 14.45 -24.79
CA LEU A 13 5.62 14.31 -23.65
C LEU A 13 5.50 12.85 -23.18
N LEU A 14 5.41 11.89 -24.11
CA LEU A 14 5.37 10.47 -23.78
C LEU A 14 6.67 10.00 -23.12
N GLU A 15 7.82 10.47 -23.60
CA GLU A 15 9.11 10.17 -22.99
C GLU A 15 9.23 10.74 -21.57
N ALA A 16 8.81 12.00 -21.37
CA ALA A 16 8.77 12.62 -20.05
C ALA A 16 7.86 11.86 -19.07
N ILE A 17 6.68 11.42 -19.53
CA ILE A 17 5.76 10.59 -18.73
C ILE A 17 6.41 9.26 -18.35
N ASN A 18 7.09 8.60 -19.29
CA ASN A 18 7.74 7.32 -19.04
C ASN A 18 8.90 7.47 -18.05
N LEU A 19 9.71 8.52 -18.17
CA LEU A 19 10.79 8.83 -17.24
C LEU A 19 10.25 9.07 -15.82
N SER A 20 9.18 9.86 -15.70
CA SER A 20 8.50 10.11 -14.41
C SER A 20 7.94 8.83 -13.79
N LYS A 21 7.31 7.96 -14.60
CA LYS A 21 6.84 6.65 -14.15
C LYS A 21 7.98 5.73 -13.68
N LYS A 22 9.12 5.73 -14.38
CA LYS A 22 10.31 4.98 -13.97
C LYS A 22 10.89 5.52 -12.66
N ALA A 23 10.96 6.83 -12.49
CA ALA A 23 11.39 7.46 -11.25
C ALA A 23 10.46 7.10 -10.08
N ALA A 24 9.14 7.17 -10.28
CA ALA A 24 8.16 6.78 -9.27
C ALA A 24 8.30 5.29 -8.88
N LYS A 25 8.55 4.42 -9.85
CA LYS A 25 8.83 3.00 -9.60
C LYS A 25 10.09 2.85 -8.74
N ASN A 26 11.20 3.48 -9.13
CA ASN A 26 12.45 3.43 -8.37
C ASN A 26 12.28 3.94 -6.94
N HIS A 27 11.55 5.04 -6.73
CA HIS A 27 11.27 5.56 -5.41
C HIS A 27 10.41 4.59 -4.57
N ASN A 28 9.46 3.90 -5.20
CA ASN A 28 8.65 2.90 -4.51
C ASN A 28 9.48 1.66 -4.13
N ASP A 29 10.35 1.19 -5.02
CA ASP A 29 11.32 0.12 -4.73
C ASP A 29 12.28 0.53 -3.58
N GLN A 30 12.78 1.76 -3.59
CA GLN A 30 13.61 2.30 -2.50
C GLN A 30 12.85 2.38 -1.17
N ALA A 31 11.60 2.83 -1.18
CA ALA A 31 10.76 2.86 0.02
C ALA A 31 10.56 1.45 0.59
N ALA A 32 10.29 0.46 -0.27
CA ALA A 32 10.14 -0.93 0.15
C ALA A 32 11.42 -1.51 0.77
N LEU A 33 12.59 -1.18 0.22
CA LEU A 33 13.88 -1.58 0.80
C LEU A 33 14.11 -0.94 2.18
N LEU A 34 13.81 0.36 2.32
CA LEU A 34 13.92 1.06 3.60
C LEU A 34 12.94 0.52 4.64
N GLU A 35 11.71 0.17 4.24
CA GLU A 35 10.75 -0.50 5.12
C GLU A 35 11.26 -1.87 5.57
N LEU A 36 11.93 -2.62 4.69
CA LEU A 36 12.51 -3.91 5.03
C LEU A 36 13.67 -3.76 6.04
N GLU A 37 14.55 -2.78 5.85
CA GLU A 37 15.59 -2.44 6.82
C GLU A 37 14.99 -2.01 8.16
N LEU A 38 13.94 -1.19 8.14
CA LEU A 38 13.23 -0.78 9.35
C LEU A 38 12.63 -1.98 10.10
N LYS A 39 12.05 -2.96 9.38
CA LYS A 39 11.54 -4.22 9.95
C LYS A 39 12.64 -5.07 10.59
N LYS A 40 13.89 -5.02 10.11
CA LYS A 40 15.01 -5.74 10.74
C LYS A 40 15.43 -5.09 12.06
N LEU A 41 15.35 -3.77 12.14
CA LEU A 41 15.75 -3.00 13.32
C LEU A 41 14.69 -3.05 14.43
N ILE A 42 13.41 -3.17 14.06
CA ILE A 42 12.28 -3.13 15.01
C ILE A 42 11.79 -4.55 15.29
N GLN A 43 11.69 -4.93 16.57
CA GLN A 43 11.13 -6.23 16.93
C GLN A 43 9.63 -6.31 16.67
N PRO A 44 9.10 -7.47 16.23
CA PRO A 44 7.67 -7.69 16.09
C PRO A 44 6.95 -7.44 17.43
N GLY A 45 5.89 -6.64 17.40
CA GLY A 45 5.15 -6.21 18.60
C GLY A 45 5.58 -4.84 19.15
N THR A 46 6.59 -4.21 18.56
CA THR A 46 7.06 -2.90 19.03
C THR A 46 6.17 -1.77 18.53
N GLN A 47 5.74 -0.92 19.47
CA GLN A 47 5.18 0.40 19.17
C GLN A 47 6.11 1.45 19.78
N ALA A 48 6.73 2.25 18.93
CA ALA A 48 7.69 3.25 19.37
C ALA A 48 7.50 4.57 18.62
N LYS A 49 7.82 5.66 19.30
CA LYS A 49 7.86 7.00 18.73
C LYS A 49 9.31 7.37 18.47
N PHE A 50 9.64 7.64 17.21
CA PHE A 50 10.96 8.10 16.79
C PHE A 50 10.82 9.53 16.25
N GLY A 51 11.13 10.52 17.08
CA GLY A 51 11.00 11.93 16.73
C GLY A 51 9.55 12.30 16.37
N GLN A 52 9.34 12.75 15.13
CA GLN A 52 8.03 13.09 14.58
C GLN A 52 7.23 11.88 14.07
N TYR A 53 7.82 10.68 14.01
CA TYR A 53 7.17 9.50 13.47
C TYR A 53 6.73 8.55 14.59
N LYS A 54 5.51 8.03 14.46
CA LYS A 54 5.00 6.91 15.23
C LYS A 54 5.10 5.65 14.38
N VAL A 55 5.83 4.65 14.85
CA VAL A 55 5.97 3.36 14.18
C VAL A 55 5.30 2.28 15.01
N SER A 56 4.42 1.51 14.37
CA SER A 56 3.78 0.34 14.94
C SER A 56 4.09 -0.87 14.08
N TYR A 57 4.76 -1.88 14.64
CA TYR A 57 5.04 -3.14 13.96
C TYR A 57 4.32 -4.26 14.69
N SER A 58 3.29 -4.84 14.06
CA SER A 58 2.46 -5.89 14.65
C SER A 58 2.48 -7.13 13.77
N THR A 59 2.71 -8.28 14.41
CA THR A 59 2.49 -9.60 13.80
C THR A 59 1.12 -10.11 14.23
N THR A 60 0.29 -10.47 13.26
CA THR A 60 -1.00 -11.10 13.51
C THR A 60 -0.95 -12.53 13.00
N THR A 61 -1.09 -13.48 13.90
CA THR A 61 -1.24 -14.90 13.56
C THR A 61 -2.72 -15.19 13.32
N THR A 62 -3.07 -15.67 12.14
CA THR A 62 -4.43 -16.10 11.80
C THR A 62 -4.44 -17.60 11.55
N LYS A 63 -5.26 -18.33 12.30
CA LYS A 63 -5.58 -19.73 12.02
C LYS A 63 -6.66 -19.79 10.95
N ARG A 64 -6.34 -20.39 9.80
CA ARG A 64 -7.30 -20.57 8.69
C ARG A 64 -7.59 -22.03 8.47
N LEU A 65 -8.88 -22.34 8.46
CA LEU A 65 -9.43 -23.55 7.88
C LEU A 65 -10.60 -23.11 7.01
N ASP A 66 -10.66 -23.61 5.77
CA ASP A 66 -11.54 -23.09 4.72
C ASP A 66 -13.03 -23.15 5.13
N GLN A 67 -13.36 -24.10 5.99
CA GLN A 67 -14.73 -24.37 6.43
C GLN A 67 -14.99 -23.78 7.82
N LYS A 68 -15.57 -22.57 7.83
CA LYS A 68 -15.93 -21.85 9.08
C LYS A 68 -16.87 -22.63 10.00
N TRP A 69 -17.72 -23.50 9.46
CA TRP A 69 -18.65 -24.32 10.21
C TRP A 69 -17.94 -25.38 11.07
N LEU A 70 -16.76 -25.86 10.66
CA LEU A 70 -15.97 -26.82 11.44
C LEU A 70 -15.59 -26.28 12.81
N LYS A 71 -15.39 -24.96 12.93
CA LYS A 71 -15.07 -24.30 14.21
C LYS A 71 -16.21 -24.44 15.23
N GLN A 72 -17.45 -24.58 14.76
CA GLN A 72 -18.64 -24.72 15.61
C GLN A 72 -19.01 -26.20 15.83
N GLU A 73 -18.92 -27.03 14.79
CA GLU A 73 -19.37 -28.43 14.87
C GLU A 73 -18.29 -29.38 15.41
N LYS A 74 -17.01 -29.15 15.10
CA LYS A 74 -15.89 -30.01 15.52
C LYS A 74 -14.63 -29.17 15.81
N PRO A 75 -14.56 -28.53 17.00
CA PRO A 75 -13.43 -27.68 17.36
C PRO A 75 -12.09 -28.44 17.40
N GLU A 76 -12.08 -29.72 17.77
CA GLU A 76 -10.87 -30.56 17.73
C GLU A 76 -10.27 -30.67 16.32
N VAL A 77 -11.11 -30.97 15.32
CA VAL A 77 -10.67 -31.07 13.92
C VAL A 77 -10.24 -29.70 13.40
N PHE A 78 -10.91 -28.63 13.83
CA PHE A 78 -10.48 -27.29 13.49
C PHE A 78 -9.08 -26.99 14.04
N GLU A 79 -8.78 -27.36 15.28
CA GLU A 79 -7.49 -27.10 15.90
C GLU A 79 -6.37 -27.93 15.26
N GLU A 80 -6.62 -29.21 14.99
CA GLU A 80 -5.65 -30.15 14.41
C GLU A 80 -5.27 -29.81 12.94
N TYR A 81 -6.24 -29.38 12.13
CA TYR A 81 -6.03 -29.12 10.70
C TYR A 81 -5.93 -27.64 10.34
N SER A 82 -6.07 -26.73 11.32
CA SER A 82 -5.91 -25.30 11.05
C SER A 82 -4.49 -24.97 10.59
N VAL A 83 -4.39 -24.20 9.51
CA VAL A 83 -3.10 -23.68 9.04
C VAL A 83 -2.86 -22.33 9.71
N GLU A 84 -1.75 -22.23 10.44
CA GLU A 84 -1.29 -20.97 11.02
C GLU A 84 -0.64 -20.13 9.93
N THR A 85 -1.20 -18.95 9.65
CA THR A 85 -0.59 -17.96 8.76
C THR A 85 -0.21 -16.73 9.55
N GLU A 86 1.07 -16.40 9.55
CA GLU A 86 1.58 -15.18 10.17
C GLU A 86 1.57 -14.04 9.15
N SER A 87 0.99 -12.91 9.53
CA SER A 87 0.99 -11.69 8.71
C SER A 87 1.59 -10.54 9.50
N THR A 88 2.65 -9.94 8.98
CA THR A 88 3.32 -8.79 9.62
C THR A 88 2.92 -7.49 8.94
N ARG A 89 2.52 -6.51 9.75
CA ARG A 89 2.14 -5.18 9.28
C ARG A 89 2.98 -4.11 9.96
N LEU A 90 3.63 -3.28 9.15
CA LEU A 90 4.33 -2.07 9.57
C LEU A 90 3.42 -0.87 9.27
N LEU A 91 3.16 -0.03 10.27
CA LEU A 91 2.42 1.21 10.12
C LEU A 91 3.32 2.36 10.57
N ILE A 92 3.59 3.28 9.66
CA ILE A 92 4.32 4.52 9.95
C ILE A 92 3.29 5.65 9.86
N THR A 93 3.16 6.43 10.92
CA THR A 93 2.30 7.62 10.94
C THR A 93 3.15 8.82 11.33
N ASP A 94 3.15 9.85 10.50
CA ASP A 94 3.75 11.13 10.86
C ASP A 94 2.84 11.84 11.88
N THR A 95 3.42 12.28 12.99
CA THR A 95 2.68 12.87 14.11
C THR A 95 2.39 14.36 13.90
N GLU A 96 3.07 15.01 12.95
CA GLU A 96 2.91 16.41 12.55
C GLU A 96 1.96 16.58 11.35
N ASP A 97 1.77 15.56 10.53
CA ASP A 97 0.81 15.48 9.42
C ASP A 97 -0.63 15.32 9.92
N ARG A 98 -1.01 16.06 10.96
CA ARG A 98 -2.42 16.30 11.30
C ARG A 98 -3.00 17.30 10.31
N LYS A 99 -3.28 16.85 9.08
CA LYS A 99 -4.26 17.36 8.09
C LYS A 99 -3.77 17.05 6.66
N LYS A 100 -3.79 15.79 6.24
CA LYS A 100 -4.07 15.54 4.82
C LYS A 100 -5.59 15.62 4.63
N PRO A 101 -6.13 16.63 3.94
CA PRO A 101 -7.50 16.51 3.44
C PRO A 101 -7.55 15.24 2.59
N LYS A 102 -8.62 14.45 2.74
CA LYS A 102 -8.88 13.34 1.82
C LYS A 102 -8.89 13.95 0.43
N LEU A 103 -7.86 13.64 -0.35
CA LEU A 103 -7.75 14.05 -1.74
C LEU A 103 -8.74 13.15 -2.50
N ASP A 104 -10.01 13.55 -2.50
CA ASP A 104 -11.06 12.91 -3.28
C ASP A 104 -10.84 13.30 -4.75
N PHE A 105 -9.82 12.70 -5.38
CA PHE A 105 -9.71 12.70 -6.84
C PHE A 105 -10.65 11.63 -7.40
N ASP A 106 -11.95 11.71 -7.09
CA ASP A 106 -12.99 11.22 -8.01
C ASP A 106 -13.21 12.30 -9.06
N VAL A 107 -12.17 12.61 -9.83
CA VAL A 107 -12.36 13.33 -11.09
C VAL A 107 -12.98 12.32 -12.04
N LYS A 108 -14.31 12.19 -11.97
CA LYS A 108 -15.09 11.72 -13.11
C LYS A 108 -14.78 12.68 -14.26
N LEU A 109 -13.84 12.29 -15.11
CA LEU A 109 -13.68 12.83 -16.44
C LEU A 109 -15.04 12.65 -17.14
N ARG A 110 -15.92 13.65 -17.03
CA ARG A 110 -17.11 13.71 -17.87
C ARG A 110 -16.61 13.76 -19.31
N ARG A 111 -16.96 12.75 -20.10
CA ARG A 111 -16.74 12.78 -21.55
C ARG A 111 -17.41 14.06 -22.09
N PRO A 112 -16.71 14.88 -22.89
CA PRO A 112 -17.23 16.14 -23.38
C PRO A 112 -18.17 15.98 -24.59
N GLU A 113 -19.17 15.09 -24.53
CA GLU A 113 -20.10 14.87 -25.66
C GLU A 113 -21.55 14.56 -25.24
N GLU A 114 -22.12 15.33 -24.31
CA GLU A 114 -23.59 15.42 -24.17
C GLU A 114 -24.00 16.86 -23.81
N TRP A 115 -23.95 17.76 -24.80
CA TRP A 115 -24.72 19.01 -24.85
C TRP A 115 -25.36 19.13 -26.22
#